data_AF-A0A2E4FQ68-F1
#
_entry.id   AF-A0A2E4FQ68-F1
#
_cell.length_a   1.000
_cell.length_b   1.000
_cell.length_c   1.000
_cell.angle_alpha   90.00
_cell.angle_beta   90.00
_cell.angle_gamma   90.00
#
_symmetry.space_group_name_H-M   'P 1'
#
loop_
_entity.id
_entity.type
_entity.pdbx_description
1 polymer ?
#
loop_
_entity_poly.entity_id
_entity_poly.type
_entity_poly.pdbx_seq_one_letter_code
_entity_poly.pdbx_strand_id
1 'polypeptide(L)' 'MLRQVSQGRSFLITRRGRPVAELRPVPDGVSKLRFGCDKGTIVIGEDFDALVPGIEEYTG' A
#
# COMPACT_ATOMS: atom_id res chain seq x y z
N MET A 1 -4.37 16.29 21.78
CA MET A 1 -4.90 16.41 20.40
C MET A 1 -4.35 15.32 19.48
N LEU A 2 -3.03 15.28 19.18
CA LEU A 2 -2.46 14.28 18.26
C LEU A 2 -2.78 12.80 18.61
N ARG A 3 -2.73 12.42 19.89
CA ARG A 3 -3.13 11.07 20.36
C ARG A 3 -4.58 10.71 20.00
N GLN A 4 -5.49 11.67 20.04
CA GLN A 4 -6.90 11.45 19.70
C GLN A 4 -7.07 11.33 18.18
N VAL A 5 -6.22 12.04 17.41
CA VAL A 5 -6.17 11.91 15.95
C VAL A 5 -5.61 10.57 15.54
N SER A 6 -4.56 10.07 16.18
CA SER A 6 -4.06 8.70 15.92
C SER A 6 -5.07 7.62 16.31
N GLN A 7 -6.08 7.94 17.12
CA GLN A 7 -7.20 7.06 17.48
C GLN A 7 -8.43 7.23 16.57
N GLY A 8 -8.32 8.00 15.49
CA GLY A 8 -9.39 8.12 14.49
C GLY A 8 -10.22 9.40 14.57
N ARG A 9 -9.96 10.32 15.51
CA ARG A 9 -10.73 11.59 15.57
C ARG A 9 -10.19 12.63 14.59
N SER A 10 -11.06 13.43 14.00
CA SER A 10 -10.69 14.60 13.20
C SER A 10 -11.02 15.90 13.92
N PHE A 11 -10.23 16.95 13.68
CA PHE A 11 -10.40 18.27 14.27
C PHE A 11 -10.31 19.36 13.20
N LEU A 12 -11.24 20.30 13.25
CA LEU A 12 -11.17 21.55 12.50
C LEU A 12 -10.46 22.61 13.35
N ILE A 13 -9.32 23.12 12.87
CA ILE A 13 -8.60 24.22 13.54
C ILE A 13 -9.15 25.54 12.99
N THR A 14 -9.63 26.40 13.89
CA THR A 14 -10.18 27.71 13.54
C THR A 14 -9.33 28.84 14.11
N ARG A 15 -9.29 29.97 13.41
CA ARG A 15 -8.72 31.25 13.87
C ARG A 15 -9.79 32.32 13.73
N ARG A 16 -10.22 32.91 14.85
CA ARG A 16 -11.34 33.89 14.91
C ARG A 16 -12.62 33.34 14.26
N GLY A 17 -12.98 32.10 14.58
CA GLY A 17 -14.16 31.42 14.03
C GLY A 17 -14.05 30.99 12.57
N ARG A 18 -12.96 31.35 11.87
CA ARG A 18 -12.71 30.92 10.48
C ARG A 18 -11.85 29.66 10.46
N PRO A 19 -12.26 28.59 9.77
CA PRO A 19 -11.41 27.41 9.58
C PRO A 19 -10.11 27.76 8.86
N VAL A 20 -8.98 27.24 9.34
CA VAL A 20 -7.66 27.48 8.76
C VAL A 20 -6.87 26.21 8.47
N ALA A 21 -7.20 25.11 9.15
CA ALA A 21 -6.59 23.81 8.90
C ALA A 21 -7.53 22.68 9.38
N GLU A 22 -7.29 21.47 8.89
CA GLU A 22 -7.88 20.24 9.41
C GLU A 22 -6.76 19.32 9.86
N LEU A 23 -6.94 18.71 11.03
CA LEU A 23 -6.09 17.63 11.51
C LEU A 23 -6.93 16.36 11.53
N ARG A 24 -6.60 15.41 10.65
CA ARG A 24 -7.31 14.14 10.50
C ARG A 24 -6.35 12.96 10.57
N PRO A 25 -6.83 11.77 10.94
CA PRO A 25 -6.02 10.56 10.86
C PRO A 25 -5.61 10.35 9.41
N VAL A 26 -4.34 10.02 9.18
CA VAL A 26 -3.93 9.48 7.90
C VAL A 26 -4.36 8.02 7.92
N PRO A 27 -5.19 7.55 6.96
CA PRO A 27 -5.45 6.12 6.84
C PRO A 27 -4.10 5.42 6.74
N ASP A 28 -3.88 4.36 7.51
CA ASP A 28 -2.70 3.53 7.32
C ASP A 28 -2.74 3.02 5.88
N GLY A 29 -1.99 3.71 5.00
CA GLY A 29 -1.95 3.43 3.58
C GLY A 29 -1.45 2.01 3.41
N VAL A 30 -2.22 1.20 2.67
CA VAL A 30 -1.96 -0.18 2.26
C VAL A 30 -1.13 -0.92 3.30
N SER A 31 -1.80 -1.68 4.18
CA SER A 31 -1.13 -2.57 5.12
C SER A 31 0.04 -3.23 4.41
N LYS A 32 1.26 -3.18 4.98
CA LYS A 32 2.43 -3.88 4.42
C LYS A 32 1.95 -5.24 3.91
N LEU A 33 2.14 -5.50 2.62
CA LEU A 33 1.73 -6.76 2.01
C LEU A 33 2.24 -7.88 2.90
N ARG A 34 1.30 -8.69 3.38
CA ARG A 34 1.65 -9.83 4.22
C ARG A 34 2.18 -10.91 3.29
N PHE A 35 3.21 -11.62 3.72
CA PHE A 35 3.69 -12.78 2.97
C PHE A 35 2.53 -13.74 2.72
N GLY A 36 2.30 -14.09 1.46
CA GLY A 36 1.20 -14.95 1.05
C GLY A 36 -0.19 -14.31 1.00
N CYS A 37 -0.31 -12.97 0.93
CA CYS A 37 -1.62 -12.30 0.82
C CYS A 37 -2.46 -12.71 -0.40
N ASP A 38 -1.83 -13.28 -1.44
CA ASP A 38 -2.48 -13.80 -2.64
C ASP A 38 -2.30 -15.33 -2.81
N LYS A 39 -2.01 -16.05 -1.71
CA LYS A 39 -1.83 -17.51 -1.75
C LYS A 39 -3.11 -18.17 -2.25
N GLY A 40 -3.00 -18.92 -3.35
CA GLY A 40 -4.12 -19.62 -3.99
C GLY A 40 -4.95 -18.76 -4.96
N THR A 41 -4.59 -17.48 -5.12
CA THR A 41 -5.20 -16.58 -6.12
C THR A 41 -4.35 -16.51 -7.39
N ILE A 42 -3.03 -16.66 -7.27
CA ILE A 42 -2.10 -16.70 -8.39
C ILE A 42 -1.85 -18.15 -8.79
N VAL A 43 -2.00 -18.46 -10.07
CA VAL A 43 -1.62 -19.74 -10.69
C VAL A 43 -0.38 -19.48 -11.54
N ILE A 44 0.70 -20.20 -11.25
CA ILE A 44 1.92 -20.19 -12.06
C ILE A 44 1.74 -21.25 -13.15
N GLY A 45 1.89 -20.85 -14.42
CA GLY A 45 1.84 -21.78 -15.56
C GLY A 45 3.00 -22.77 -15.52
N GLU A 46 2.79 -23.96 -16.08
CA GLU A 46 3.82 -25.02 -16.13
C GLU A 46 5.05 -24.60 -16.96
N ASP A 47 4.88 -23.63 -17.84
CA ASP A 47 5.90 -23.07 -18.73
C ASP A 47 6.54 -21.78 -18.19
N PHE A 48 6.23 -21.38 -16.95
CA PHE A 48 6.75 -20.13 -16.38
C PHE A 48 8.28 -20.05 -16.39
N ASP A 49 8.94 -21.18 -16.09
CA ASP A 49 10.40 -21.29 -16.09
C ASP A 49 10.95 -21.82 -17.42
N ALA A 50 10.12 -21.92 -18.46
CA ALA A 50 10.57 -22.38 -19.77
C ALA A 50 11.51 -21.34 -20.40
N LEU A 51 12.52 -21.85 -21.13
CA LEU A 51 13.41 -21.02 -21.91
C LEU A 51 12.60 -20.27 -22.98
N VAL A 52 12.78 -18.96 -23.04
CA VAL A 52 12.22 -18.16 -24.13
C VAL A 52 13.06 -18.34 -25.39
N PRO A 53 12.46 -18.38 -26.59
CA PRO A 53 13.22 -18.54 -27.83
C PRO A 53 14.30 -17.45 -27.97
N GLY A 54 15.54 -17.85 -28.27
CA GLY A 54 16.67 -16.93 -28.46
C GLY A 54 17.43 -16.59 -27.18
N ILE A 55 17.04 -17.14 -26.03
CA ILE A 55 17.78 -16.97 -24.77
C ILE A 55 19.18 -17.60 -24.83
N GLU A 56 19.39 -18.56 -25.73
CA GLU A 56 20.66 -19.25 -25.97
C GLU A 56 21.79 -18.28 -26.36
N GLU A 57 21.45 -17.12 -26.94
CA GLU A 57 22.42 -16.06 -27.31
C GLU A 57 23.00 -15.32 -26.10
N TYR A 58 22.41 -15.49 -24.91
CA TYR A 58 22.71 -14.69 -23.71
C TYR A 58 23.17 -15.51 -22.51
N THR A 59 23.21 -16.84 -22.61
CA THR A 59 23.63 -17.75 -21.52
C THR A 59 25.06 -18.28 -21.66
N GLY A 60 25.93 -17.51 -22.32
CA GLY A 60 27.35 -17.84 -22.55
C GLY A 60 28.22 -17.86 -21.29
#